data_AF-A0A2U1TU72-F1
#
_entry.id   AF-A0A2U1TU72-F1
#
_cell.length_a   1.000
_cell.length_b   1.000
_cell.length_c   1.000
_cell.angle_alpha   90.00
_cell.angle_beta   90.00
_cell.angle_gamma   90.00
#
_symmetry.space_group_name_H-M   'P 1'
#
loop_
_entity.id
_entity.type
_entity.pdbx_description
1 polymer ?
#
loop_
_entity_poly.entity_id
_entity_poly.type
_entity_poly.pdbx_seq_one_letter_code
_entity_poly.pdbx_strand_id
1 'polypeptide(L)'
;MTVFSIRSLLGISSGRSAKRRAVDTQSTDPRDNMKKISFSHLTSKARGQEDQQAQQAQQDKHDDDLPKVAKPSQHSRFHNVAVSEEAKNSPVLAVRLLRATKLKSSEIKARLREEPEALSAFTMKFMEENNPGWEFLDDSEKAFSAEQFALTRNDKNGYLTSRDRALKVLKSMEEPMTDDERDALIARTQQMMNASDPNTPDNVAARQKAADEYHEQMAKAIVHRNNQIRATGMALPGDRKRADGKPVGPDDEVQRVAAMLKAGNPVDGFYAGGVQA
;
A
#
# COMPACT_ATOMS: atom_id res chain seq x y z
N MET A 1 15.81 68.87 17.27
CA MET A 1 14.76 68.11 17.97
C MET A 1 14.61 66.76 17.29
N THR A 2 14.70 65.72 18.10
CA THR A 2 14.50 64.30 17.82
C THR A 2 13.08 64.00 17.37
N VAL A 3 12.89 63.08 16.40
CA VAL A 3 11.81 62.06 16.48
C VAL A 3 12.28 60.77 15.81
N PHE A 4 12.17 59.66 16.53
CA PHE A 4 12.50 58.29 16.12
C PHE A 4 11.43 57.68 15.19
N SER A 5 11.82 56.71 14.35
CA SER A 5 10.89 55.68 13.86
C SER A 5 11.51 54.28 13.95
N ILE A 6 10.63 53.35 14.31
CA ILE A 6 10.86 52.06 14.96
C ILE A 6 11.15 50.99 13.90
N ARG A 7 12.40 50.55 13.76
CA ARG A 7 12.74 49.25 13.14
C ARG A 7 13.93 48.60 13.84
N SER A 8 13.73 48.31 15.11
CA SER A 8 14.54 47.36 15.87
C SER A 8 13.58 46.32 16.43
N LEU A 9 13.44 45.16 15.78
CA LEU A 9 13.26 43.85 16.41
C LEU A 9 13.12 42.80 15.29
N LEU A 10 13.94 41.75 15.37
CA LEU A 10 13.96 40.53 14.56
C LEU A 10 14.66 40.60 13.18
N GLY A 11 15.98 40.84 13.23
CA GLY A 11 16.94 39.74 13.09
C GLY A 11 17.01 38.94 11.79
N ILE A 12 17.17 39.59 10.63
CA ILE A 12 17.70 38.93 9.43
C ILE A 12 19.00 39.63 9.04
N SER A 13 20.13 39.15 9.58
CA SER A 13 21.46 39.53 9.10
C SER A 13 21.97 38.50 8.10
N SER A 14 22.11 38.96 6.86
CA SER A 14 22.90 38.31 5.82
C SER A 14 24.38 38.29 6.21
N GLY A 15 25.04 37.13 6.13
CA GLY A 15 26.44 36.99 6.54
C GLY A 15 27.24 35.97 5.74
N ARG A 16 27.77 36.43 4.59
CA ARG A 16 29.02 36.06 3.89
C ARG A 16 29.68 34.69 4.17
N SER A 17 29.80 33.90 3.10
CA SER A 17 30.75 32.79 2.94
C SER A 17 32.20 33.22 3.14
N ALA A 18 32.93 32.54 4.03
CA ALA A 18 34.38 32.62 4.17
C ALA A 18 34.99 31.21 4.09
N LYS A 19 35.74 31.00 3.00
CA LYS A 19 36.54 29.81 2.67
C LYS A 19 37.72 29.70 3.66
N ARG A 20 37.76 28.68 4.52
CA ARG A 20 38.94 28.38 5.35
C ARG A 20 39.69 27.18 4.78
N ARG A 21 40.97 27.41 4.48
CA ARG A 21 41.98 26.42 4.07
C ARG A 21 42.28 25.48 5.25
N ALA A 22 42.34 24.18 4.96
CA ALA A 22 42.94 23.19 5.84
C ALA A 22 44.47 23.33 5.80
N VAL A 23 45.10 23.25 6.97
CA VAL A 23 46.54 23.06 7.14
C VAL A 23 46.69 21.69 7.77
N ASP A 24 47.29 20.77 7.02
CA ASP A 24 47.76 19.48 7.52
C ASP A 24 48.97 19.70 8.42
N THR A 25 48.90 19.24 9.66
CA THR A 25 50.08 18.92 10.46
C THR A 25 49.97 17.49 10.93
N GLN A 26 50.67 16.59 10.23
CA GLN A 26 51.02 15.27 10.70
C GLN A 26 52.08 15.42 11.80
N SER A 27 51.76 15.00 13.02
CA SER A 27 52.74 14.71 14.06
C SER A 27 52.74 13.20 14.31
N THR A 28 53.87 12.57 14.00
CA THR A 28 54.18 11.16 14.23
C THR A 28 54.63 10.95 15.69
N ASP A 29 53.92 10.14 16.46
CA ASP A 29 54.44 9.52 17.69
C ASP A 29 53.88 8.08 17.82
N PRO A 30 54.72 7.02 17.87
CA PRO A 30 54.27 5.63 17.77
C PRO A 30 54.03 5.00 19.15
N ARG A 31 53.07 5.50 19.94
CA ARG A 31 52.61 4.82 21.17
C ARG A 31 51.16 5.15 21.51
N ASP A 32 50.19 4.64 20.76
CA ASP A 32 48.82 4.53 21.27
C ASP A 32 47.98 3.54 20.45
N ASN A 33 48.37 2.27 20.50
CA ASN A 33 47.63 1.17 19.88
C ASN A 33 46.59 0.62 20.86
N MET A 34 45.55 1.43 21.14
CA MET A 34 44.35 0.93 21.81
C MET A 34 43.14 1.33 20.98
N LYS A 35 42.57 0.33 20.30
CA LYS A 35 41.41 0.44 19.40
C LYS A 35 40.26 1.15 20.12
N LYS A 36 40.03 2.42 19.80
CA LYS A 36 38.83 3.16 20.20
C LYS A 36 37.64 2.56 19.45
N ILE A 37 36.83 1.79 20.14
CA ILE A 37 35.54 1.31 19.66
C ILE A 37 34.66 2.56 19.46
N SER A 38 34.39 2.94 18.21
CA SER A 38 33.46 4.02 17.89
C SER A 38 32.03 3.50 17.91
N PHE A 39 31.20 4.02 18.82
CA PHE A 39 29.77 3.67 18.94
C PHE A 39 28.87 4.51 18.02
N SER A 40 29.37 4.93 16.86
CA SER A 40 28.65 5.75 15.88
C SER A 40 27.43 5.08 15.25
N HIS A 41 27.19 3.80 15.54
CA HIS A 41 26.00 3.05 15.11
C HIS A 41 24.84 3.08 16.12
N LEU A 42 25.08 3.55 17.37
CA LEU A 42 24.05 3.61 18.41
C LEU A 42 23.32 4.95 18.45
N THR A 43 23.90 6.03 17.92
CA THR A 43 23.35 7.38 18.00
C THR A 43 22.46 7.77 16.82
N SER A 44 22.35 6.94 15.79
CA SER A 44 21.44 7.15 14.65
C SER A 44 19.97 6.89 14.98
N LYS A 45 19.65 6.32 16.16
CA LYS A 45 18.26 6.02 16.57
C LYS A 45 17.60 7.10 17.44
N ALA A 46 18.32 8.16 17.81
CA ALA A 46 17.80 9.25 18.65
C ALA A 46 17.32 10.48 17.85
N ARG A 47 17.27 10.40 16.52
CA ARG A 47 16.76 11.46 15.63
C ARG A 47 15.47 11.07 14.87
N GLY A 48 14.81 9.99 15.27
CA GLY A 48 13.58 9.49 14.64
C GLY A 48 12.29 9.73 15.44
N GLN A 49 12.29 10.68 16.38
CA GLN A 49 11.11 11.00 17.21
C GLN A 49 10.38 12.29 16.79
N GLU A 50 10.92 13.09 15.88
CA GLU A 50 10.22 14.28 15.36
C GLU A 50 9.31 13.97 14.14
N ASP A 51 9.41 12.77 13.56
CA ASP A 51 8.61 12.37 12.38
C ASP A 51 7.22 11.80 12.74
N GLN A 52 6.89 11.65 14.02
CA GLN A 52 5.59 11.08 14.44
C GLN A 52 4.44 12.09 14.46
N GLN A 53 4.73 13.40 14.45
CA GLN A 53 3.70 14.44 14.37
C GLN A 53 3.27 14.78 12.92
N ALA A 54 4.04 14.34 11.92
CA ALA A 54 3.68 14.48 10.51
C ALA A 54 2.74 13.36 9.99
N GLN A 55 2.57 12.28 10.76
CA GLN A 55 1.70 11.15 10.37
C GLN A 55 0.22 11.35 10.74
N GLN A 56 -0.12 12.27 11.66
CA GLN A 56 -1.52 12.56 11.98
C GLN A 56 -2.17 13.58 11.04
N ALA A 57 -1.40 14.36 10.29
CA ALA A 57 -1.91 15.27 9.26
C ALA A 57 -2.08 14.60 7.87
N GLN A 58 -1.75 13.30 7.76
CA GLN A 58 -1.91 12.51 6.53
C GLN A 58 -3.14 11.60 6.55
N GLN A 59 -3.86 11.51 7.68
CA GLN A 59 -5.05 10.66 7.78
C GLN A 59 -6.29 11.21 7.05
N ASP A 60 -6.36 12.51 6.77
CA ASP A 60 -7.44 13.12 5.96
C ASP A 60 -7.25 12.98 4.43
N LYS A 61 -6.28 12.19 3.98
CA LYS A 61 -6.04 11.92 2.55
C LYS A 61 -6.14 10.44 2.17
N HIS A 62 -6.76 9.62 3.01
CA HIS A 62 -6.90 8.18 2.75
C HIS A 62 -8.11 7.79 1.88
N ASP A 63 -8.91 8.74 1.39
CA ASP A 63 -9.98 8.45 0.44
C ASP A 63 -9.54 8.50 -1.04
N ASP A 64 -8.35 9.04 -1.33
CA ASP A 64 -7.80 9.14 -2.70
C ASP A 64 -6.92 7.92 -3.12
N ASP A 65 -6.56 7.06 -2.17
CA ASP A 65 -5.75 5.84 -2.39
C ASP A 65 -6.61 4.58 -2.57
N LEU A 66 -7.83 4.73 -3.07
CA LEU A 66 -8.52 3.65 -3.75
C LEU A 66 -7.76 3.36 -5.05
N PRO A 67 -7.14 2.18 -5.24
CA PRO A 67 -6.64 1.82 -6.55
C PRO A 67 -7.83 1.84 -7.50
N LYS A 68 -7.72 2.61 -8.58
CA LYS A 68 -8.67 2.66 -9.69
C LYS A 68 -8.79 1.24 -10.27
N VAL A 69 -9.67 0.41 -9.70
CA VAL A 69 -9.86 -0.98 -10.14
C VAL A 69 -10.38 -1.01 -11.57
N ALA A 70 -11.07 0.02 -12.04
CA ALA A 70 -11.36 0.16 -13.45
C ALA A 70 -10.25 0.95 -14.14
N LYS A 71 -9.61 0.37 -15.16
CA LYS A 71 -9.27 1.19 -16.32
C LYS A 71 -10.63 1.67 -16.85
N PRO A 72 -11.01 2.96 -16.72
CA PRO A 72 -12.33 3.43 -17.15
C PRO A 72 -12.57 3.27 -18.67
N SER A 73 -11.58 2.79 -19.41
CA SER A 73 -11.63 2.56 -20.84
C SER A 73 -12.28 1.23 -21.25
N GLN A 74 -12.41 0.23 -20.36
CA GLN A 74 -12.94 -1.09 -20.78
C GLN A 74 -14.46 -1.20 -20.68
N HIS A 75 -15.10 -0.35 -19.87
CA HIS A 75 -16.54 -0.38 -19.67
C HIS A 75 -17.29 0.64 -20.52
N SER A 76 -18.55 0.35 -20.82
CA SER A 76 -19.37 1.29 -21.56
C SER A 76 -19.53 2.61 -20.81
N ARG A 77 -19.93 3.64 -21.57
CA ARG A 77 -20.30 4.96 -21.05
C ARG A 77 -21.29 4.86 -19.89
N PHE A 78 -22.26 3.94 -19.98
CA PHE A 78 -23.32 3.80 -18.99
C PHE A 78 -22.78 3.24 -17.66
N HIS A 79 -21.98 2.17 -17.71
CA HIS A 79 -21.34 1.61 -16.51
C HIS A 79 -20.44 2.65 -15.81
N ASN A 80 -19.61 3.37 -16.58
CA ASN A 80 -18.72 4.40 -16.04
C ASN A 80 -19.42 5.55 -15.30
N VAL A 81 -20.66 5.84 -15.66
CA VAL A 81 -21.50 6.83 -14.96
C VAL A 81 -22.23 6.15 -13.80
N ALA A 82 -22.78 4.95 -14.00
CA ALA A 82 -23.53 4.23 -12.97
C ALA A 82 -22.71 3.91 -11.71
N VAL A 83 -21.42 3.59 -11.85
CA VAL A 83 -20.53 3.27 -10.73
C VAL A 83 -20.03 4.53 -10.00
N SER A 84 -20.19 5.72 -10.59
CA SER A 84 -19.64 6.95 -10.03
C SER A 84 -20.46 7.46 -8.83
N GLU A 85 -19.77 8.03 -7.85
CA GLU A 85 -20.42 8.57 -6.64
C GLU A 85 -21.35 9.75 -6.98
N GLU A 86 -20.99 10.55 -8.00
CA GLU A 86 -21.83 11.66 -8.44
C GLU A 86 -23.18 11.20 -8.97
N ALA A 87 -23.23 10.08 -9.69
CA ALA A 87 -24.47 9.51 -10.18
C ALA A 87 -25.31 8.88 -9.06
N LYS A 88 -24.70 8.41 -7.97
CA LYS A 88 -25.41 7.94 -6.78
C LYS A 88 -26.00 9.10 -5.99
N ASN A 89 -25.33 10.26 -5.98
CA ASN A 89 -25.81 11.48 -5.33
C ASN A 89 -27.02 12.08 -6.06
N SER A 90 -26.99 12.15 -7.40
CA SER A 90 -28.09 12.70 -8.22
C SER A 90 -28.59 11.71 -9.30
N PRO A 91 -29.27 10.62 -8.90
CA PRO A 91 -29.54 9.50 -9.81
C PRO A 91 -30.58 9.83 -10.88
N VAL A 92 -31.57 10.66 -10.58
CA VAL A 92 -32.59 11.08 -11.55
C VAL A 92 -31.95 11.94 -12.65
N LEU A 93 -31.05 12.84 -12.29
CA LEU A 93 -30.28 13.65 -13.23
C LEU A 93 -29.36 12.77 -14.09
N ALA A 94 -28.65 11.82 -13.47
CA ALA A 94 -27.77 10.90 -14.18
C ALA A 94 -28.52 10.09 -15.25
N VAL A 95 -29.67 9.50 -14.90
CA VAL A 95 -30.50 8.76 -15.88
C VAL A 95 -31.01 9.69 -16.98
N ARG A 96 -31.41 10.92 -16.64
CA ARG A 96 -31.86 11.92 -17.62
C ARG A 96 -30.74 12.28 -18.60
N LEU A 97 -29.54 12.58 -18.12
CA LEU A 97 -28.38 12.92 -18.94
C LEU A 97 -27.93 11.75 -19.81
N LEU A 98 -27.95 10.53 -19.28
CA LEU A 98 -27.61 9.31 -20.03
C LEU A 98 -28.57 9.03 -21.18
N ARG A 99 -29.86 9.32 -21.02
CA ARG A 99 -30.90 9.13 -22.03
C ARG A 99 -30.98 10.29 -23.03
N ALA A 100 -30.90 11.53 -22.55
CA ALA A 100 -31.10 12.71 -23.37
C ALA A 100 -29.85 13.10 -24.19
N THR A 101 -28.65 12.77 -23.70
CA THR A 101 -27.41 13.25 -24.30
C THR A 101 -26.46 12.12 -24.68
N LYS A 102 -25.68 12.34 -25.74
CA LYS A 102 -24.57 11.48 -26.18
C LYS A 102 -23.21 11.95 -25.64
N LEU A 103 -23.20 12.73 -24.57
CA LEU A 103 -21.98 13.27 -23.96
C LEU A 103 -21.10 12.15 -23.41
N LYS A 104 -19.79 12.39 -23.33
CA LYS A 104 -18.83 11.43 -22.76
C LYS A 104 -19.09 11.28 -21.25
N SER A 105 -18.76 10.12 -20.68
CA SER A 105 -18.96 9.84 -19.25
C SER A 105 -18.26 10.86 -18.34
N SER A 106 -17.11 11.40 -18.75
CA SER A 106 -16.39 12.46 -18.02
C SER A 106 -17.17 13.77 -17.94
N GLU A 107 -17.84 14.16 -19.03
CA GLU A 107 -18.62 15.40 -19.10
C GLU A 107 -19.93 15.26 -18.32
N ILE A 108 -20.56 14.09 -18.39
CA ILE A 108 -21.74 13.79 -17.56
C ILE A 108 -21.38 13.91 -16.07
N LYS A 109 -20.25 13.35 -15.64
CA LYS A 109 -19.77 13.47 -14.26
C LYS A 109 -19.39 14.90 -13.85
N ALA A 110 -18.98 15.76 -14.79
CA ALA A 110 -18.76 17.17 -14.50
C ALA A 110 -20.10 17.87 -14.21
N ARG A 111 -21.09 17.67 -15.09
CA ARG A 111 -22.44 18.24 -14.89
C ARG A 111 -23.12 17.74 -13.63
N LEU A 112 -22.97 16.45 -13.29
CA LEU A 112 -23.53 15.90 -12.05
C LEU A 112 -22.93 16.52 -10.77
N ARG A 113 -21.76 17.17 -10.84
CA ARG A 113 -21.15 17.90 -9.72
C ARG A 113 -21.59 19.35 -9.63
N GLU A 114 -21.89 19.96 -10.77
CA GLU A 114 -22.24 21.37 -10.86
C GLU A 114 -23.75 21.60 -10.78
N GLU A 115 -24.56 20.70 -11.33
CA GLU A 115 -26.01 20.82 -11.38
C GLU A 115 -26.68 20.25 -10.11
N PRO A 116 -27.71 20.92 -9.58
CA PRO A 116 -28.51 20.40 -8.48
C PRO A 116 -29.31 19.16 -8.89
N GLU A 117 -29.82 18.42 -7.92
CA GLU A 117 -30.57 17.19 -8.20
C GLU A 117 -31.83 17.46 -9.03
N ALA A 118 -31.94 16.76 -10.17
CA ALA A 118 -33.12 16.88 -11.00
C ALA A 118 -34.32 16.16 -10.36
N LEU A 119 -35.43 16.88 -10.24
CA LEU A 119 -36.69 16.30 -9.79
C LEU A 119 -37.37 15.51 -10.91
N SER A 120 -38.14 14.49 -10.51
CA SER A 120 -39.02 13.79 -11.44
C SER A 120 -40.17 14.71 -11.89
N ALA A 121 -40.69 14.49 -13.10
CA ALA A 121 -41.82 15.27 -13.61
C ALA A 121 -43.07 15.13 -12.72
N PHE A 122 -43.24 13.98 -12.05
CA PHE A 122 -44.30 13.77 -11.08
C PHE A 122 -44.11 14.65 -9.84
N THR A 123 -42.91 14.61 -9.25
CA THR A 123 -42.57 15.39 -8.05
C THR A 123 -42.69 16.89 -8.30
N MET A 124 -42.25 17.36 -9.47
CA MET A 124 -42.35 18.75 -9.88
C MET A 124 -43.81 19.22 -9.92
N LYS A 125 -44.68 18.49 -10.64
CA LYS A 125 -46.12 18.80 -10.70
C LYS A 125 -46.81 18.72 -9.35
N PHE A 126 -46.48 17.70 -8.55
CA PHE A 126 -47.06 17.55 -7.22
C PHE A 126 -46.72 18.76 -6.34
N MET A 127 -45.47 19.21 -6.35
CA MET A 127 -45.04 20.34 -5.54
C MET A 127 -45.58 21.67 -6.06
N GLU A 128 -45.71 21.85 -7.38
CA GLU A 128 -46.39 23.00 -7.99
C GLU A 128 -47.84 23.14 -7.52
N GLU A 129 -48.58 22.03 -7.43
CA GLU A 129 -49.99 22.05 -7.02
C GLU A 129 -50.19 22.20 -5.50
N ASN A 130 -49.25 21.71 -4.69
CA ASN A 130 -49.45 21.55 -3.24
C ASN A 130 -48.61 22.49 -2.37
N ASN A 131 -47.61 23.18 -2.93
CA ASN A 131 -46.73 24.07 -2.17
C ASN A 131 -46.81 25.52 -2.68
N PRO A 132 -47.53 26.41 -1.98
CA PRO A 132 -47.57 27.82 -2.36
C PRO A 132 -46.17 28.43 -2.23
N GLY A 133 -45.68 29.01 -3.32
CA GLY A 133 -44.35 29.61 -3.40
C GLY A 133 -43.28 28.73 -4.08
N TRP A 134 -43.66 27.52 -4.52
CA TRP A 134 -42.78 26.62 -5.27
C TRP A 134 -42.14 27.26 -6.51
N GLU A 135 -42.87 28.11 -7.22
CA GLU A 135 -42.38 28.77 -8.44
C GLU A 135 -41.22 29.75 -8.19
N PHE A 136 -41.11 30.30 -6.97
CA PHE A 136 -40.09 31.28 -6.61
C PHE A 136 -38.78 30.65 -6.13
N LEU A 137 -38.78 29.35 -5.85
CA LEU A 137 -37.60 28.61 -5.41
C LEU A 137 -36.66 28.35 -6.59
N ASP A 138 -35.36 28.38 -6.31
CA ASP A 138 -34.36 27.91 -7.28
C ASP A 138 -34.36 26.37 -7.40
N ASP A 139 -33.63 25.82 -8.37
CA ASP A 139 -33.64 24.36 -8.60
C ASP A 139 -33.06 23.55 -7.42
N SER A 140 -32.14 24.13 -6.64
CA SER A 140 -31.55 23.48 -5.46
C SER A 140 -32.52 23.50 -4.28
N GLU A 141 -33.16 24.63 -4.03
CA GLU A 141 -34.20 24.82 -3.01
C GLU A 141 -35.44 23.98 -3.32
N LYS A 142 -35.80 23.83 -4.59
CA LYS A 142 -36.84 22.90 -5.04
C LYS A 142 -36.48 21.46 -4.69
N ALA A 143 -35.26 21.03 -4.99
CA ALA A 143 -34.79 19.69 -4.66
C ALA A 143 -34.86 19.44 -3.13
N PHE A 144 -34.31 20.36 -2.34
CA PHE A 144 -34.33 20.28 -0.88
C PHE A 144 -35.76 20.30 -0.30
N SER A 145 -36.63 21.18 -0.80
CA SER A 145 -38.03 21.26 -0.35
C SER A 145 -38.82 19.99 -0.70
N ALA A 146 -38.59 19.42 -1.88
CA ALA A 146 -39.19 18.15 -2.27
C ALA A 146 -38.69 16.98 -1.39
N GLU A 147 -37.40 16.92 -1.10
CA GLU A 147 -36.83 15.93 -0.19
C GLU A 147 -37.46 16.05 1.20
N GLN A 148 -37.48 17.25 1.76
CA GLN A 148 -38.04 17.51 3.09
C GLN A 148 -39.54 17.15 3.15
N PHE A 149 -40.29 17.42 2.09
CA PHE A 149 -41.69 17.01 1.99
C PHE A 149 -41.82 15.48 1.97
N ALA A 150 -40.94 14.78 1.25
CA ALA A 150 -40.97 13.33 1.17
C ALA A 150 -40.70 12.68 2.53
N LEU A 151 -39.69 13.18 3.25
CA LEU A 151 -39.32 12.68 4.57
C LEU A 151 -40.42 12.91 5.61
N THR A 152 -41.10 14.06 5.55
CA THR A 152 -42.16 14.41 6.52
C THR A 152 -43.51 13.80 6.19
N ARG A 153 -43.80 13.53 4.91
CA ARG A 153 -45.14 13.10 4.45
C ARG A 153 -45.15 11.74 3.77
N ASN A 154 -44.19 10.88 4.11
CA ASN A 154 -44.12 9.49 3.63
C ASN A 154 -44.11 9.40 2.09
N ASP A 155 -43.26 10.22 1.46
CA ASP A 155 -43.01 10.25 0.02
C ASP A 155 -44.24 10.44 -0.87
N LYS A 156 -45.25 11.20 -0.40
CA LYS A 156 -46.45 11.50 -1.20
C LYS A 156 -46.15 12.22 -2.52
N ASN A 157 -45.08 13.02 -2.56
CA ASN A 157 -44.59 13.68 -3.77
C ASN A 157 -43.72 12.76 -4.65
N GLY A 158 -43.47 11.51 -4.24
CA GLY A 158 -42.75 10.49 -5.00
C GLY A 158 -41.28 10.79 -5.26
N TYR A 159 -40.68 11.70 -4.50
CA TYR A 159 -39.27 12.07 -4.63
C TYR A 159 -38.36 10.86 -4.36
N LEU A 160 -38.49 10.20 -3.20
CA LEU A 160 -37.66 9.04 -2.83
C LEU A 160 -37.93 7.87 -3.78
N THR A 161 -39.19 7.60 -4.09
CA THR A 161 -39.58 6.56 -5.05
C THR A 161 -38.94 6.79 -6.43
N SER A 162 -38.89 8.04 -6.90
CA SER A 162 -38.27 8.37 -8.18
C SER A 162 -36.74 8.17 -8.14
N ARG A 163 -36.12 8.53 -7.02
CA ARG A 163 -34.69 8.36 -6.76
C ARG A 163 -34.30 6.88 -6.73
N ASP A 164 -35.05 6.06 -5.99
CA ASP A 164 -34.85 4.61 -5.91
C ASP A 164 -35.01 3.90 -7.25
N ARG A 165 -36.03 4.32 -8.03
CA ARG A 165 -36.20 3.81 -9.41
C ARG A 165 -35.02 4.19 -10.30
N ALA A 166 -34.53 5.42 -10.19
CA ALA A 166 -33.36 5.86 -10.94
C ALA A 166 -32.10 5.08 -10.53
N LEU A 167 -31.87 4.84 -9.24
CA LEU A 167 -30.79 3.99 -8.74
C LEU A 167 -30.88 2.56 -9.27
N LYS A 168 -32.09 1.97 -9.28
CA LYS A 168 -32.31 0.63 -9.85
C LYS A 168 -31.99 0.58 -11.34
N VAL A 169 -32.33 1.64 -12.09
CA VAL A 169 -31.99 1.77 -13.51
C VAL A 169 -30.47 1.89 -13.69
N LEU A 170 -29.79 2.73 -12.91
CA LEU A 170 -28.33 2.85 -12.96
C LEU A 170 -27.66 1.51 -12.65
N LYS A 171 -28.11 0.79 -11.62
CA LYS A 171 -27.61 -0.54 -11.28
C LYS A 171 -27.85 -1.56 -12.40
N SER A 172 -28.95 -1.46 -13.13
CA SER A 172 -29.19 -2.34 -14.30
C SER A 172 -28.31 -2.01 -15.50
N MET A 173 -27.72 -0.81 -15.54
CA MET A 173 -26.75 -0.40 -16.56
C MET A 173 -25.30 -0.72 -16.18
N GLU A 174 -25.08 -1.23 -14.97
CA GLU A 174 -23.78 -1.67 -14.50
C GLU A 174 -23.42 -2.99 -15.20
N GLU A 175 -22.41 -2.93 -16.06
CA GLU A 175 -21.81 -4.14 -16.64
C GLU A 175 -21.20 -5.01 -15.54
N PRO A 176 -21.29 -6.35 -15.66
CA PRO A 176 -20.62 -7.25 -14.73
C PRO A 176 -19.11 -7.01 -14.77
N MET A 177 -18.48 -7.12 -13.60
CA MET A 177 -17.03 -7.02 -13.46
C MET A 177 -16.34 -7.99 -14.43
N THR A 178 -15.33 -7.47 -15.15
CA THR A 178 -14.52 -8.27 -16.07
C THR A 178 -13.67 -9.28 -15.30
N ASP A 179 -13.23 -10.35 -15.97
CA ASP A 179 -12.44 -11.39 -15.30
C ASP A 179 -11.09 -10.83 -14.79
N ASP A 180 -10.47 -9.91 -15.53
CA ASP A 180 -9.25 -9.20 -15.11
C ASP A 180 -9.45 -8.40 -13.80
N GLU A 181 -10.61 -7.76 -13.64
CA GLU A 181 -10.94 -7.00 -12.42
C GLU A 181 -11.24 -7.92 -11.23
N ARG A 182 -11.84 -9.08 -11.48
CA ARG A 182 -12.02 -10.10 -10.45
C ARG A 182 -10.69 -10.63 -9.97
N ASP A 183 -9.77 -10.93 -10.88
CA ASP A 183 -8.44 -11.41 -10.54
C ASP A 183 -7.65 -10.35 -9.77
N ALA A 184 -7.76 -9.07 -10.16
CA ALA A 184 -7.17 -7.96 -9.42
C ALA A 184 -7.75 -7.83 -8.00
N LEU A 185 -9.07 -8.01 -7.84
CA LEU A 185 -9.72 -7.99 -6.53
C LEU A 185 -9.26 -9.17 -5.66
N ILE A 186 -9.16 -10.37 -6.23
CA ILE A 186 -8.66 -11.56 -5.54
C ILE A 186 -7.22 -11.33 -5.09
N ALA A 187 -6.34 -10.86 -5.99
CA ALA A 187 -4.94 -10.59 -5.68
C ALA A 187 -4.79 -9.55 -4.56
N ARG A 188 -5.58 -8.46 -4.60
CA ARG A 188 -5.59 -7.45 -3.52
C ARG A 188 -6.06 -8.06 -2.20
N THR A 189 -7.10 -8.87 -2.24
CA THR A 189 -7.63 -9.55 -1.04
C THR A 189 -6.59 -10.47 -0.44
N GLN A 190 -5.93 -11.27 -1.27
CA GLN A 190 -4.81 -12.13 -0.86
C GLN A 190 -3.67 -11.30 -0.26
N GLN A 191 -3.30 -10.18 -0.86
CA GLN A 191 -2.27 -9.28 -0.30
C GLN A 191 -2.66 -8.73 1.07
N MET A 192 -3.90 -8.31 1.26
CA MET A 192 -4.38 -7.82 2.57
C MET A 192 -4.39 -8.95 3.61
N MET A 193 -4.80 -10.16 3.22
CA MET A 193 -4.74 -11.34 4.09
C MET A 193 -3.30 -11.67 4.47
N ASN A 194 -2.38 -11.66 3.50
CA ASN A 194 -0.95 -11.90 3.71
C ASN A 194 -0.29 -10.80 4.56
N ALA A 195 -0.77 -9.55 4.47
CA ALA A 195 -0.28 -8.46 5.31
C ALA A 195 -0.80 -8.55 6.76
N SER A 196 -2.03 -9.03 6.93
CA SER A 196 -2.71 -9.07 8.24
C SER A 196 -2.37 -10.33 9.03
N ASP A 197 -2.24 -11.47 8.35
CA ASP A 197 -1.92 -12.75 8.96
C ASP A 197 -0.54 -13.27 8.49
N PRO A 198 0.47 -13.29 9.37
CA PRO A 198 1.79 -13.83 9.02
C PRO A 198 1.78 -15.34 8.74
N ASN A 199 0.70 -16.05 9.08
CA ASN A 199 0.54 -17.50 8.91
C ASN A 199 -0.37 -17.90 7.75
N THR A 200 -0.64 -17.00 6.79
CA THR A 200 -1.29 -17.41 5.54
C THR A 200 -0.46 -18.48 4.81
N PRO A 201 -1.09 -19.37 4.02
CA PRO A 201 -0.39 -20.42 3.27
C PRO A 201 0.75 -19.88 2.41
N ASP A 202 0.55 -18.73 1.76
CA ASP A 202 1.56 -18.08 0.92
C ASP A 202 2.77 -17.62 1.73
N ASN A 203 2.54 -16.97 2.88
CA ASN A 203 3.61 -16.52 3.77
C ASN A 203 4.34 -17.70 4.42
N VAL A 204 3.64 -18.79 4.75
CA VAL A 204 4.24 -20.03 5.25
C VAL A 204 5.13 -20.65 4.17
N ALA A 205 4.64 -20.77 2.93
CA ALA A 205 5.40 -21.32 1.82
C ALA A 205 6.64 -20.46 1.51
N ALA A 206 6.51 -19.13 1.53
CA ALA A 206 7.62 -18.21 1.36
C ALA A 206 8.68 -18.37 2.45
N ARG A 207 8.27 -18.51 3.73
CA ARG A 207 9.17 -18.78 4.85
C ARG A 207 9.88 -20.13 4.72
N GLN A 208 9.15 -21.18 4.33
CA GLN A 208 9.73 -22.51 4.11
C GLN A 208 10.77 -22.48 3.00
N LYS A 209 10.46 -21.82 1.87
CA LYS A 209 11.41 -21.64 0.78
C LYS A 209 12.67 -20.89 1.21
N ALA A 210 12.52 -19.79 1.95
CA ALA A 210 13.65 -19.03 2.48
C ALA A 210 14.49 -19.86 3.48
N ALA A 211 13.85 -20.68 4.32
CA ALA A 211 14.55 -21.58 5.23
C ALA A 211 15.32 -22.68 4.48
N ASP A 212 14.72 -23.27 3.44
CA ASP A 212 15.37 -24.28 2.60
C ASP A 212 16.58 -23.68 1.85
N GLU A 213 16.43 -22.49 1.26
CA GLU A 213 17.55 -21.76 0.63
C GLU A 213 18.67 -21.42 1.62
N TYR A 214 18.32 -21.06 2.86
CA TYR A 214 19.30 -20.83 3.93
C TYR A 214 20.06 -22.10 4.30
N HIS A 215 19.35 -23.23 4.49
CA HIS A 215 19.98 -24.51 4.79
C HIS A 215 20.92 -24.97 3.68
N GLU A 216 20.55 -24.76 2.42
CA GLU A 216 21.43 -25.08 1.29
C GLU A 216 22.70 -24.22 1.27
N GLN A 217 22.59 -22.91 1.52
CA GLN A 217 23.75 -22.01 1.59
C GLN A 217 24.67 -22.38 2.75
N MET A 218 24.10 -22.64 3.93
CA MET A 218 24.85 -23.08 5.09
C MET A 218 25.53 -24.43 4.84
N ALA A 219 24.85 -25.37 4.20
CA ALA A 219 25.45 -26.65 3.83
C ALA A 219 26.65 -26.48 2.88
N LYS A 220 26.54 -25.62 1.86
CA LYS A 220 27.66 -25.30 0.97
C LYS A 220 28.84 -24.71 1.74
N ALA A 221 28.60 -23.83 2.71
CA ALA A 221 29.64 -23.24 3.55
C ALA A 221 30.32 -24.28 4.46
N ILE A 222 29.55 -25.21 5.04
CA ILE A 222 30.06 -26.31 5.86
C ILE A 222 30.92 -27.26 5.03
N VAL A 223 30.44 -27.65 3.84
CA VAL A 223 31.22 -28.50 2.92
C VAL A 223 32.49 -27.78 2.47
N HIS A 224 32.43 -26.47 2.22
CA HIS A 224 33.61 -25.67 1.93
C HIS A 224 34.64 -25.72 3.07
N ARG A 225 34.20 -25.54 4.32
CA ARG A 225 35.04 -25.69 5.51
C ARG A 225 35.62 -27.10 5.62
N ASN A 226 34.82 -28.14 5.41
CA ASN A 226 35.26 -29.54 5.50
C ASN A 226 36.33 -29.86 4.45
N ASN A 227 36.17 -29.34 3.22
CA ASN A 227 37.18 -29.45 2.16
C ASN A 227 38.50 -28.80 2.59
N GLN A 228 38.46 -27.65 3.25
CA GLN A 228 39.67 -26.99 3.78
C GLN A 228 40.36 -27.85 4.86
N ILE A 229 39.58 -28.47 5.76
CA ILE A 229 40.13 -29.38 6.79
C ILE A 229 40.80 -30.59 6.12
N ARG A 230 40.14 -31.22 5.13
CA ARG A 230 40.72 -32.34 4.38
C ARG A 230 41.99 -31.96 3.63
N ALA A 231 42.09 -30.73 3.13
CA ALA A 231 43.30 -30.22 2.49
C ALA A 231 44.50 -30.16 3.45
N THR A 232 44.29 -30.03 4.76
CA THR A 232 45.36 -30.09 5.78
C THR A 232 45.83 -31.52 6.10
N GLY A 233 45.19 -32.54 5.50
CA GLY A 233 45.50 -33.95 5.73
C GLY A 233 44.73 -34.58 6.91
N MET A 234 43.88 -33.81 7.59
CA MET A 234 42.99 -34.32 8.64
C MET A 234 41.74 -34.98 8.01
N ALA A 235 41.43 -36.21 8.44
CA ALA A 235 40.21 -36.91 8.03
C ALA A 235 39.05 -36.54 8.97
N LEU A 236 37.89 -36.23 8.39
CA LEU A 236 36.64 -36.03 9.12
C LEU A 236 35.91 -37.37 9.28
N PRO A 237 35.06 -37.53 10.31
CA PRO A 237 34.27 -38.75 10.50
C PRO A 237 33.44 -39.06 9.24
N GLY A 238 33.35 -40.31 8.80
CA GLY A 238 32.59 -40.64 7.58
C GLY A 238 33.30 -40.35 6.26
N ASP A 239 34.49 -39.72 6.28
CA ASP A 239 35.35 -39.62 5.10
C ASP A 239 35.87 -40.99 4.69
N ARG A 240 36.05 -41.18 3.38
CA ARG A 240 36.70 -42.36 2.82
C ARG A 240 38.14 -42.02 2.45
N LYS A 241 39.03 -43.01 2.55
CA LYS A 241 40.40 -42.86 2.04
C LYS A 241 40.42 -43.27 0.56
N ARG A 242 40.92 -42.41 -0.30
CA ARG A 242 41.23 -42.77 -1.69
C ARG A 242 42.47 -43.67 -1.74
N ALA A 243 42.71 -44.29 -2.90
CA ALA A 243 43.88 -45.15 -3.14
C ALA A 243 45.23 -44.42 -2.94
N ASP A 244 45.24 -43.08 -2.99
CA ASP A 244 46.37 -42.20 -2.70
C ASP A 244 46.51 -41.84 -1.20
N GLY A 245 45.68 -42.42 -0.33
CA GLY A 245 45.69 -42.21 1.12
C GLY A 245 45.02 -40.90 1.58
N LYS A 246 44.56 -40.04 0.67
CA LYS A 246 43.95 -38.75 1.01
C LYS A 246 42.50 -38.91 1.49
N PRO A 247 42.05 -38.15 2.51
CA PRO A 247 40.67 -38.18 2.97
C PRO A 247 39.73 -37.45 2.00
N VAL A 248 38.61 -38.08 1.68
CA VAL A 248 37.62 -37.58 0.73
C VAL A 248 36.21 -37.70 1.31
N GLY A 249 35.47 -36.61 1.23
CA GLY A 249 34.09 -36.54 1.70
C GLY A 249 33.13 -37.40 0.85
N PRO A 250 31.93 -37.69 1.37
CA PRO A 250 30.89 -38.42 0.64
C PRO A 250 30.37 -37.63 -0.57
N ASP A 251 29.91 -38.34 -1.61
CA ASP A 251 29.54 -37.74 -2.90
C ASP A 251 28.37 -36.73 -2.81
N ASP A 252 27.45 -36.90 -1.85
CA ASP A 252 26.26 -36.03 -1.63
C ASP A 252 26.36 -35.19 -0.34
N GLU A 253 27.57 -34.78 0.06
CA GLU A 253 27.83 -34.10 1.34
C GLU A 253 26.93 -32.86 1.57
N VAL A 254 26.72 -32.03 0.53
CA VAL A 254 25.90 -30.81 0.63
C VAL A 254 24.43 -31.14 0.95
N GLN A 255 23.87 -32.16 0.30
CA GLN A 255 22.47 -32.56 0.49
C GLN A 255 22.28 -33.20 1.87
N ARG A 256 23.25 -34.01 2.31
CA ARG A 256 23.24 -34.63 3.64
C ARG A 256 23.31 -33.59 4.75
N VAL A 257 24.19 -32.60 4.60
CA VAL A 257 24.31 -31.50 5.56
C VAL A 257 23.05 -30.63 5.56
N ALA A 258 22.50 -30.29 4.39
CA ALA A 258 21.25 -29.52 4.29
C ALA A 258 20.08 -30.26 4.96
N ALA A 259 19.97 -31.58 4.76
CA ALA A 259 18.96 -32.41 5.42
C ALA A 259 19.15 -32.47 6.95
N MET A 260 20.39 -32.54 7.43
CA MET A 260 20.69 -32.49 8.87
C MET A 260 20.31 -31.14 9.49
N LEU A 261 20.63 -30.02 8.82
CA LEU A 261 20.25 -28.68 9.25
C LEU A 261 18.72 -28.53 9.30
N LYS A 262 18.01 -29.03 8.29
CA LYS A 262 16.54 -29.02 8.24
C LYS A 262 15.91 -29.86 9.35
N ALA A 263 16.56 -30.96 9.75
CA ALA A 263 16.13 -31.79 10.87
C ALA A 263 16.47 -31.21 12.26
N GLY A 264 17.17 -30.06 12.32
CA GLY A 264 17.62 -29.45 13.57
C GLY A 264 18.76 -30.20 14.26
N ASN A 265 19.44 -31.09 13.54
CA ASN A 265 20.56 -31.84 14.09
C ASN A 265 21.83 -30.97 14.12
N PRO A 266 22.63 -31.05 15.20
CA PRO A 266 23.88 -30.32 15.26
C PRO A 266 24.81 -30.77 14.13
N VAL A 267 25.28 -29.81 13.34
CA VAL A 267 26.29 -30.03 12.29
C VAL A 267 27.66 -29.57 12.79
N ASP A 268 27.97 -29.95 14.02
CA ASP A 268 29.30 -29.77 14.57
C ASP A 268 30.18 -30.83 13.96
N GLY A 269 30.91 -30.55 12.86
CA GLY A 269 32.13 -31.24 12.38
C GLY A 269 32.23 -32.79 12.40
N PHE A 270 31.16 -33.48 12.74
CA PHE A 270 31.07 -34.86 13.18
C PHE A 270 29.83 -35.37 12.49
N TYR A 271 30.04 -36.22 11.50
CA TYR A 271 28.95 -36.91 10.83
C TYR A 271 28.28 -37.81 11.87
N ALA A 272 27.21 -37.31 12.50
CA ALA A 272 26.33 -38.10 13.33
C ALA A 272 25.54 -39.02 12.40
N GLY A 273 26.11 -40.19 12.14
CA GLY A 273 25.56 -41.24 11.28
C GLY A 273 26.00 -42.61 11.77
N GLY A 274 25.62 -42.95 13.01
CA GLY A 274 25.51 -44.34 13.41
C GLY A 274 24.38 -44.98 12.61
N VAL A 275 24.74 -45.82 11.64
CA VAL A 275 23.83 -46.79 11.03
C VAL A 275 23.63 -47.89 12.08
N GLN A 276 22.45 -47.96 12.70
CA GLN A 276 22.03 -49.18 13.40
C GLN A 276 21.59 -50.19 12.34
N ALA A 277 22.25 -51.35 12.39
CA ALA A 277 21.83 -52.58 11.73
C ALA A 277 20.62 -53.19 12.45
#